data_AF-A0A5D2R1E4-F1
#
_entry.id   AF-A0A5D2R1E4-F1
#
_cell.length_a   1.000
_cell.length_b   1.000
_cell.length_c   1.000
_cell.angle_alpha   90.00
_cell.angle_beta   90.00
_cell.angle_gamma   90.00
#
_symmetry.space_group_name_H-M   'P 1'
#
loop_
_entity.id
_entity.type
_entity.pdbx_description
1 polymer ?
#
loop_
_entity_poly.entity_id
_entity_poly.type
_entity_poly.pdbx_seq_one_letter_code
_entity_poly.pdbx_strand_id
1 'polypeptide(L)' 'MIREVWSDNLESEFELINQVMDEYPFISMDIEFPGIIFTGTVVEEVWWGCGREKVGDFYFIQY' A
#
# COMPACT_ATOMS: atom_id res chain seq x y z
N MET A 1 -4.92 7.53 17.58
CA MET A 1 -4.57 6.17 18.01
C MET A 1 -4.24 5.39 16.75
N ILE A 2 -3.14 4.64 16.74
CA ILE A 2 -2.75 3.76 15.62
C ILE A 2 -3.09 2.33 16.05
N ARG A 3 -3.64 1.52 15.13
CA ARG A 3 -3.98 0.11 15.36
C ARG A 3 -3.10 -0.74 14.46
N GLU A 4 -2.40 -1.70 15.04
CA GLU A 4 -1.57 -2.65 14.30
C GLU A 4 -2.41 -3.84 13.84
N VAL A 5 -2.28 -4.19 12.56
CA VAL A 5 -3.05 -5.27 11.94
C VAL A 5 -2.10 -6.35 11.46
N TRP A 6 -2.27 -7.55 12.02
CA TRP A 6 -1.54 -8.77 11.76
C TRP A 6 -2.51 -9.86 11.24
N SER A 7 -2.00 -11.01 10.84
CA SER A 7 -2.84 -12.07 10.25
C SER A 7 -3.94 -12.60 11.17
N ASP A 8 -3.74 -12.53 12.48
CA ASP A 8 -4.64 -13.01 13.52
C ASP A 8 -5.77 -12.05 13.87
N ASN A 9 -5.63 -10.75 13.61
CA ASN A 9 -6.67 -9.73 13.89
C ASN A 9 -7.22 -9.04 12.63
N LEU A 10 -6.76 -9.43 11.44
CA LEU A 10 -7.16 -8.85 10.15
C LEU A 10 -8.69 -8.76 9.98
N GLU A 11 -9.41 -9.84 10.24
CA GLU A 11 -10.86 -9.90 10.05
C GLU A 11 -11.59 -8.93 10.99
N SER A 12 -11.20 -8.91 12.27
CA SER A 12 -11.81 -8.03 13.28
C SER A 12 -11.59 -6.54 13.02
N GLU A 13 -10.40 -6.16 12.53
CA GLU A 13 -10.10 -4.77 12.20
C GLU A 13 -10.80 -4.35 10.90
N PHE A 14 -10.99 -5.29 9.97
CA PHE A 14 -11.78 -5.05 8.75
C PHE A 14 -13.26 -4.81 9.05
N GLU A 15 -13.86 -5.56 9.98
CA GLU A 15 -15.22 -5.31 10.47
C GLU A 15 -15.35 -3.92 11.10
N LEU A 16 -14.36 -3.49 11.88
CA LEU A 16 -14.36 -2.16 12.48
C LEU A 16 -14.29 -1.04 11.43
N ILE A 17 -13.43 -1.20 10.41
CA ILE A 17 -13.36 -0.24 9.29
C ILE A 17 -14.71 -0.16 8.58
N ASN A 18 -15.35 -1.30 8.30
CA ASN A 18 -16.66 -1.33 7.64
C ASN A 18 -17.74 -0.56 8.42
N GLN A 19 -17.72 -0.62 9.74
CA GLN A 19 -18.69 0.11 10.58
C GLN A 19 -18.55 1.64 10.47
N VAL A 20 -17.35 2.15 10.17
CA VAL A 20 -17.09 3.60 10.11
C VAL A 20 -17.05 4.16 8.68
N MET A 21 -17.00 3.30 7.65
CA MET A 21 -16.91 3.74 6.26
C MET A 21 -18.09 4.60 5.81
N ASP A 22 -19.30 4.31 6.29
CA ASP A 22 -20.51 5.07 5.93
C ASP A 22 -20.44 6.53 6.44
N GLU A 23 -19.79 6.75 7.58
CA GLU A 23 -19.64 8.07 8.20
C GLU A 23 -18.41 8.83 7.68
N TYR A 24 -17.37 8.10 7.26
CA TYR A 24 -16.09 8.64 6.80
C TYR A 24 -15.70 8.08 5.43
N PRO A 25 -16.26 8.62 4.32
CA PRO A 25 -16.09 8.06 2.98
C PRO A 25 -14.74 8.37 2.32
N PHE A 26 -13.86 9.11 2.99
CA PHE A 26 -12.54 9.48 2.46
C PHE A 26 -11.44 8.74 3.21
N ILE A 27 -10.65 7.97 2.45
CA ILE A 27 -9.55 7.16 2.99
C ILE A 27 -8.23 7.70 2.42
N SER A 28 -7.28 7.94 3.32
CA SER A 28 -5.88 8.19 2.97
C SER A 28 -5.09 6.89 3.11
N MET A 29 -4.30 6.54 2.10
CA MET A 29 -3.48 5.33 2.10
C MET A 29 -2.05 5.72 1.79
N ASP A 30 -1.13 5.16 2.55
CA ASP A 30 0.31 5.18 2.28
C ASP A 30 0.78 3.73 2.31
N ILE A 31 1.68 3.37 1.42
CA ILE A 31 2.16 1.98 1.27
C ILE A 31 3.68 1.98 1.22
N GLU A 32 4.29 1.13 2.03
CA GLU A 32 5.74 0.99 2.06
C GLU A 32 6.17 -0.20 1.20
N PHE A 33 7.14 0.07 0.33
CA PHE A 33 7.82 -0.95 -0.45
C PHE A 33 9.26 -1.06 0.06
N PRO A 34 9.93 -2.21 -0.12
CA PRO A 34 11.33 -2.40 0.28
C PRO A 34 12.36 -1.61 -0.58
N GLY A 35 12.04 -0.35 -0.92
CA GLY A 35 12.81 0.56 -1.75
C GLY A 35 12.66 0.27 -3.25
N ILE A 36 12.97 1.27 -4.07
CA ILE A 36 13.10 1.08 -5.52
C ILE A 36 14.55 1.26 -5.93
N ILE A 37 15.18 0.18 -6.42
CA ILE A 37 16.52 0.26 -7.01
C ILE A 37 16.36 0.66 -8.49
N PHE A 38 16.66 1.92 -8.79
CA PHE A 38 16.75 2.43 -10.16
C PHE A 38 18.21 2.76 -10.51
N THR A 39 18.76 2.09 -11.52
CA THR A 39 20.03 2.45 -12.16
C THR A 39 19.74 2.90 -13.60
N GLY A 40 19.20 4.11 -13.78
CA GLY A 40 18.90 4.64 -15.12
C GLY A 40 18.21 6.01 -15.09
N THR A 41 18.45 6.83 -16.12
CA THR A 41 17.91 8.19 -16.26
C THR A 41 16.39 8.17 -16.37
N VAL A 42 15.72 8.95 -15.51
CA VAL A 42 14.26 9.01 -15.42
C VAL A 42 13.70 9.84 -16.59
N VAL A 43 12.88 9.22 -17.45
CA VAL A 43 12.05 9.90 -18.45
C VAL A 43 10.58 9.51 -18.22
N GLU A 44 9.64 10.43 -18.37
CA GLU A 44 8.22 10.23 -18.00
C GLU A 44 7.58 9.02 -18.70
N GLU A 45 7.94 8.74 -19.95
CA GLU A 45 7.43 7.58 -20.69
C GLU A 45 7.88 6.23 -20.10
N VAL A 46 9.02 6.20 -19.40
CA VAL A 46 9.56 4.99 -18.76
C VAL A 46 8.91 4.73 -17.40
N TRP A 47 8.28 5.72 -16.77
CA TRP A 47 7.63 5.57 -15.45
C TRP A 47 6.46 4.60 -15.47
N TRP A 48 5.59 4.70 -16.47
CA TRP A 48 4.46 3.77 -16.62
C TRP A 48 4.92 2.33 -16.90
N GLY A 49 5.94 2.17 -17.76
CA GLY A 49 6.51 0.86 -18.11
C GLY A 49 7.22 0.21 -16.93
N CYS A 50 8.13 0.94 -16.27
CA CYS A 50 8.91 0.39 -15.16
C CYS A 50 8.09 0.18 -13.89
N GLY A 51 7.11 1.06 -13.61
CA GLY A 51 6.24 0.92 -12.45
C GLY A 51 5.38 -0.35 -12.49
N ARG A 52 4.83 -0.71 -13.66
CA ARG A 52 3.97 -1.89 -13.80
C ARG A 52 4.71 -3.22 -13.65
N GLU A 53 5.92 -3.31 -14.19
CA GLU A 53 6.74 -4.53 -14.07
C GLU A 53 7.23 -4.74 -12.64
N LYS A 54 7.61 -3.66 -11.95
CA LYS A 54 8.25 -3.77 -10.64
C LYS A 54 7.29 -3.97 -9.47
N VAL A 55 6.05 -3.48 -9.54
CA VAL A 55 5.08 -3.66 -8.44
C VAL A 55 4.75 -5.14 -8.21
N GLY A 56 4.85 -6.00 -9.21
CA GLY A 56 4.62 -7.45 -9.06
C GLY A 56 5.75 -8.21 -8.35
N ASP A 57 6.97 -7.65 -8.33
CA ASP A 57 8.16 -8.31 -7.79
C ASP A 57 8.45 -7.96 -6.32
N PHE A 58 7.74 -6.96 -5.78
CA PHE A 58 7.92 -6.49 -4.41
C PHE A 58 6.80 -6.96 -3.50
N TYR A 59 7.18 -7.47 -2.33
CA TYR A 59 6.24 -7.69 -1.24
C TYR A 59 5.85 -6.34 -0.65
N PHE A 60 4.55 -6.14 -0.45
CA PHE A 60 4.03 -5.04 0.36
C PHE A 60 4.55 -5.21 1.79
N ILE A 61 5.16 -4.18 2.36
CA ILE A 61 5.62 -4.20 3.75
C ILE A 61 4.94 -3.06 4.49
N GLN A 62 4.49 -3.33 5.71
CA GLN A 62 4.09 -2.32 6.68
C GLN A 62 4.55 -2.91 8.02
N TYR A 63 5.43 -2.19 8.73
CA TYR A 63 6.00 -2.64 10.02
C TYR A 63 5.01 -2.44 11.16
#